data_AF-A0A1W9SUZ1-F1
#
_entry.id   AF-A0A1W9SUZ1-F1
#
_cell.length_a   1.000
_cell.length_b   1.000
_cell.length_c   1.000
_cell.angle_alpha   90.00
_cell.angle_beta   90.00
_cell.angle_gamma   90.00
#
_symmetry.space_group_name_H-M   'P 1'
#
loop_
_entity.id
_entity.type
_entity.pdbx_description
1 polymer ?
#
loop_
_entity_poly.entity_id
_entity_poly.type
_entity_poly.pdbx_seq_one_letter_code
_entity_poly.pdbx_strand_id
1 'polypeptide(L)'
;MSPLHKRIFYKNTLKNIKKKFIFNSFYYVAGDFILSVLTKTKIIKKIKVGLNCSKNVASDIMEDLLKIIKEPLEKGEDLKISGFGKFCIKKKKERLGRNPATNKPMVLSARKVIVFKCSGQLKKSINNQ
;
A
#
# COMPACT_ATOMS: atom_id res chain seq x y z
N MET A 1 -6.70 -37.30 -43.53
CA MET A 1 -6.58 -35.84 -43.76
C MET A 1 -5.38 -35.55 -44.65
N SER A 2 -5.54 -34.75 -45.70
CA SER A 2 -4.44 -34.40 -46.61
C SER A 2 -3.31 -33.62 -45.89
N PRO A 3 -2.06 -33.64 -46.40
CA PRO A 3 -0.92 -32.98 -45.75
C PRO A 3 -1.13 -31.48 -45.45
N LEU A 4 -1.90 -30.78 -46.30
CA LEU A 4 -2.31 -29.39 -46.07
C LEU A 4 -3.25 -29.23 -44.87
N HIS A 5 -4.20 -30.15 -44.66
CA HIS A 5 -5.16 -30.06 -43.56
C HIS A 5 -4.50 -30.24 -42.19
N LYS A 6 -3.47 -31.10 -42.07
CA LYS A 6 -2.68 -31.23 -40.83
C LYS A 6 -1.92 -29.94 -40.50
N ARG A 7 -1.37 -29.26 -41.51
CA ARG A 7 -0.58 -28.02 -41.34
C ARG A 7 -1.44 -26.83 -40.87
N ILE A 8 -2.69 -26.77 -41.29
CA ILE A 8 -3.66 -25.73 -40.86
C ILE A 8 -4.11 -25.99 -39.42
N PHE A 9 -4.39 -27.24 -39.06
CA PHE A 9 -4.78 -27.62 -37.70
C PHE A 9 -3.69 -27.27 -36.69
N TYR A 10 -2.44 -27.74 -36.89
CA TYR A 10 -1.33 -27.44 -35.97
C TYR A 10 -1.02 -25.95 -35.81
N LYS A 11 -1.12 -25.16 -36.89
CA LYS A 11 -0.92 -23.70 -36.83
C LYS A 11 -2.00 -23.01 -36.01
N ASN A 12 -3.25 -23.47 -36.08
CA ASN A 12 -4.36 -22.91 -35.30
C ASN A 12 -4.28 -23.31 -33.81
N THR A 13 -3.85 -24.54 -33.50
CA THR A 13 -3.68 -25.00 -32.11
C THR A 13 -2.54 -24.27 -31.41
N LEU A 14 -1.40 -24.07 -32.08
CA LEU A 14 -0.26 -23.31 -31.54
C LEU A 14 -0.57 -21.82 -31.35
N LYS A 15 -1.37 -21.22 -32.26
CA LYS A 15 -1.88 -19.85 -32.07
C LYS A 15 -2.77 -19.76 -30.83
N ASN A 16 -3.65 -20.73 -30.59
CA ASN A 16 -4.50 -20.73 -29.40
C ASN A 16 -3.72 -20.99 -28.10
N ILE A 17 -2.70 -21.86 -28.12
CA ILE A 17 -1.82 -22.11 -26.96
C ILE A 17 -0.99 -20.86 -26.64
N LYS A 18 -0.34 -20.25 -27.63
CA LYS A 18 0.41 -19.00 -27.43
C LYS A 18 -0.51 -17.85 -26.99
N LYS A 19 -1.73 -17.75 -27.54
CA LYS A 19 -2.70 -16.73 -27.13
C LYS A 19 -3.14 -16.96 -25.68
N LYS A 20 -3.38 -18.20 -25.23
CA LYS A 20 -3.71 -18.54 -23.84
C LYS A 20 -2.53 -18.31 -22.88
N PHE A 21 -1.29 -18.56 -23.33
CA PHE A 21 -0.06 -18.32 -22.54
C PHE A 21 0.26 -16.83 -22.41
N ILE A 22 0.12 -16.05 -23.50
CA ILE A 22 0.28 -14.59 -23.48
C ILE A 22 -0.84 -13.96 -22.66
N PHE A 23 -2.08 -14.43 -22.79
CA PHE A 23 -3.20 -13.96 -21.97
C PHE A 23 -2.88 -14.20 -20.49
N ASN A 24 -2.59 -15.44 -20.06
CA ASN A 24 -2.28 -15.73 -18.66
C ASN A 24 -1.01 -15.04 -18.12
N SER A 25 0.04 -14.90 -18.93
CA SER A 25 1.29 -14.24 -18.52
C SER A 25 1.13 -12.72 -18.42
N PHE A 26 0.35 -12.10 -19.31
CA PHE A 26 0.10 -10.66 -19.29
C PHE A 26 -0.83 -10.27 -18.12
N TYR A 27 -1.82 -11.08 -17.76
CA TYR A 27 -2.62 -10.86 -16.54
C TYR A 27 -1.79 -11.03 -15.25
N TYR A 28 -0.76 -11.88 -15.23
CA TYR A 28 0.13 -11.98 -14.07
C TYR A 28 0.99 -10.72 -13.90
N VAL A 29 1.52 -10.16 -14.98
CA VAL A 29 2.34 -8.92 -14.94
C VAL A 29 1.47 -7.68 -14.70
N ALA A 30 0.27 -7.62 -15.30
CA ALA A 30 -0.68 -6.52 -15.09
C ALA A 30 -1.38 -6.59 -13.72
N GLY A 31 -1.58 -7.79 -13.16
CA GLY A 31 -2.20 -8.00 -11.85
C GLY A 31 -1.39 -7.40 -10.69
N ASP A 32 -0.07 -7.35 -10.82
CA ASP A 32 0.80 -6.65 -9.85
C ASP A 32 0.73 -5.12 -10.00
N PHE A 33 0.38 -4.62 -11.20
CA PHE A 33 0.31 -3.19 -11.53
C PHE A 33 -1.04 -2.53 -11.18
N ILE A 34 -2.14 -3.29 -11.12
CA ILE A 34 -3.51 -2.74 -11.00
C ILE A 34 -4.01 -2.59 -9.55
N LEU A 35 -3.28 -3.08 -8.54
CA LEU A 35 -3.59 -2.74 -7.14
C LEU A 35 -2.83 -1.46 -6.75
N SER A 36 -3.42 -0.30 -7.05
CA SER A 36 -2.86 1.05 -6.81
C SER A 36 -2.51 1.36 -5.34
N VAL A 37 -3.01 0.56 -4.40
CA VAL A 37 -2.76 0.72 -2.96
C VAL A 37 -1.57 -0.13 -2.52
N LEU A 38 -0.59 0.52 -1.87
CA LEU A 38 0.53 -0.16 -1.22
C LEU A 38 0.06 -0.76 0.11
N THR A 39 -0.06 -2.10 0.16
CA THR A 39 -0.43 -2.84 1.37
C THR A 39 0.80 -3.38 2.11
N LYS A 40 0.63 -3.76 3.38
CA LYS A 40 1.70 -4.40 4.19
C LYS A 40 2.37 -5.58 3.47
N THR A 41 1.56 -6.46 2.85
CA THR A 41 2.08 -7.60 2.06
C THR A 41 2.96 -7.15 0.90
N LYS A 42 2.59 -6.06 0.22
CA LYS A 42 3.41 -5.49 -0.86
C LYS A 42 4.70 -4.86 -0.33
N ILE A 43 4.67 -4.20 0.82
CA ILE A 43 5.88 -3.66 1.48
C ILE A 43 6.83 -4.81 1.84
N ILE A 44 6.34 -5.88 2.46
CA ILE A 44 7.14 -7.07 2.80
C ILE A 44 7.78 -7.67 1.53
N LYS A 45 7.02 -7.81 0.43
CA LYS A 45 7.57 -8.25 -0.86
C LYS A 45 8.71 -7.33 -1.34
N LYS A 46 8.54 -6.01 -1.24
CA LYS A 46 9.56 -5.02 -1.63
C LYS A 46 10.81 -5.10 -0.73
N ILE A 47 10.65 -5.24 0.59
CA ILE A 47 11.77 -5.41 1.54
C ILE A 47 12.53 -6.70 1.20
N LYS A 48 11.81 -7.81 1.00
CA LYS A 48 12.39 -9.10 0.63
C LYS A 48 13.29 -8.97 -0.61
N VAL A 49 12.79 -8.35 -1.67
CA VAL A 49 13.54 -8.15 -2.92
C VAL A 49 14.70 -7.19 -2.73
N GLY A 50 14.48 -6.05 -2.07
CA GLY A 50 15.50 -5.02 -1.90
C GLY A 50 16.66 -5.43 -0.99
N LEU A 51 16.41 -6.29 0.00
CA LEU A 51 17.43 -6.79 0.94
C LEU A 51 17.88 -8.22 0.62
N ASN A 52 17.34 -8.84 -0.44
CA ASN A 52 17.56 -10.24 -0.81
C ASN A 52 17.45 -11.21 0.38
N CYS A 53 16.41 -11.06 1.20
CA CYS A 53 16.22 -11.85 2.42
C CYS A 53 15.04 -12.83 2.32
N SER A 54 14.83 -13.65 3.35
CA SER A 54 13.68 -14.55 3.41
C SER A 54 12.38 -13.76 3.66
N LYS A 55 11.23 -14.35 3.30
CA LYS A 55 9.92 -13.71 3.55
C LYS A 55 9.69 -13.49 5.05
N ASN A 56 10.13 -14.41 5.89
CA ASN A 56 9.97 -14.33 7.34
C ASN A 56 10.76 -13.14 7.88
N VAL A 57 12.04 -13.03 7.52
CA VAL A 57 12.89 -11.89 7.92
C VAL A 57 12.29 -10.56 7.44
N ALA A 58 11.81 -10.47 6.20
CA ALA A 58 11.15 -9.26 5.71
C ALA A 58 9.85 -8.92 6.46
N SER A 59 9.13 -9.94 6.94
CA SER A 59 7.92 -9.77 7.76
C SER A 59 8.29 -9.24 9.14
N ASP A 60 9.30 -9.84 9.78
CA ASP A 60 9.77 -9.44 11.10
C ASP A 60 10.24 -7.99 11.11
N ILE A 61 11.06 -7.59 10.12
CA ILE A 61 11.50 -6.20 9.94
C ILE A 61 10.29 -5.24 9.84
N MET A 62 9.24 -5.63 9.12
CA MET A 62 8.05 -4.80 8.96
C MET A 62 7.25 -4.68 10.27
N GLU A 63 7.14 -5.76 11.05
CA GLU A 63 6.47 -5.71 12.35
C GLU A 63 7.26 -4.86 13.36
N ASP A 64 8.57 -5.03 13.41
CA ASP A 64 9.46 -4.27 14.28
C ASP A 64 9.41 -2.78 13.95
N LEU A 65 9.42 -2.42 12.67
CA LEU A 65 9.26 -1.03 12.24
C LEU A 65 7.94 -0.42 12.73
N LEU A 66 6.83 -1.16 12.60
CA LEU A 66 5.53 -0.68 13.09
C LEU A 66 5.52 -0.54 14.61
N LYS A 67 6.18 -1.45 15.34
CA LYS A 67 6.31 -1.36 16.79
C LYS A 67 7.09 -0.11 17.20
N ILE A 68 8.26 0.12 16.59
CA ILE A 68 9.10 1.31 16.83
C ILE A 68 8.32 2.61 16.58
N ILE A 69 7.46 2.65 15.56
CA ILE A 69 6.62 3.81 15.26
C ILE A 69 5.52 4.00 16.31
N LYS A 70 4.90 2.92 16.80
CA LYS A 70 3.78 2.97 17.74
C LYS A 70 4.21 3.43 19.14
N GLU A 71 5.32 2.91 19.64
CA GLU A 71 5.78 3.13 21.01
C GLU A 71 5.80 4.61 21.46
N PRO A 72 6.42 5.56 20.73
CA PRO A 72 6.39 6.97 21.13
C PRO A 72 4.98 7.57 21.03
N LEU A 73 4.20 7.19 20.01
CA LEU A 73 2.86 7.74 19.80
C LEU A 73 1.88 7.35 20.91
N GLU A 74 1.98 6.12 21.42
CA GLU A 74 1.19 5.64 22.56
C GLU A 74 1.53 6.40 23.85
N LYS A 75 2.82 6.71 24.05
CA LYS A 75 3.30 7.55 25.16
C LYS A 75 2.87 9.02 25.04
N GLY A 76 2.39 9.43 23.87
CA GLY A 76 1.98 10.80 23.60
C GLY A 76 3.11 11.70 23.10
N GLU A 77 4.21 11.09 22.65
CA GLU A 77 5.38 11.76 22.10
C GLU A 77 5.25 11.93 20.57
N ASP A 78 5.94 12.92 20.03
CA ASP A 78 5.99 13.18 18.60
C ASP A 78 7.07 12.30 17.94
N LEU A 79 6.78 11.73 16.76
CA LEU A 79 7.76 11.01 15.94
C LEU A 79 8.14 11.85 14.72
N LYS A 80 9.43 12.10 14.50
CA LYS A 80 9.94 12.83 13.33
C LYS A 80 10.80 11.92 12.48
N ILE A 81 10.50 11.86 11.19
CA ILE A 81 11.30 11.16 10.17
C ILE A 81 11.80 12.22 9.18
N SER A 82 13.11 12.50 9.21
CA SER A 82 13.72 13.50 8.34
C SER A 82 13.43 13.20 6.87
N GLY A 83 13.24 14.24 6.06
CA GLY A 83 12.85 14.11 4.65
C GLY A 83 11.42 13.62 4.40
N PHE A 84 10.77 12.93 5.35
CA PHE A 84 9.41 12.42 5.19
C PHE A 84 8.35 13.31 5.87
N GLY A 85 8.47 13.54 7.18
CA GLY A 85 7.51 14.33 7.93
C GLY A 85 7.55 14.06 9.43
N LYS A 86 6.49 14.47 10.12
CA LYS A 86 6.32 14.18 11.55
C LYS A 86 4.90 13.78 11.90
N PHE A 87 4.78 12.83 12.82
CA PHE A 87 3.55 12.44 13.48
C PHE A 87 3.49 13.20 14.81
N CYS A 88 2.47 14.04 14.96
CA CYS A 88 2.26 14.83 16.16
C CYS A 88 1.03 14.34 16.93
N ILE A 89 1.13 14.25 18.26
CA ILE A 89 -0.02 13.98 19.12
C ILE A 89 -0.69 15.30 19.49
N LYS A 90 -1.98 15.43 19.15
CA LYS A 90 -2.80 16.59 19.51
C LYS A 90 -3.91 16.21 20.46
N LYS A 91 -4.07 16.96 21.54
CA LYS A 91 -5.24 16.89 22.40
C LYS A 91 -6.39 17.67 21.75
N LYS A 92 -7.53 17.02 21.56
CA LYS A 92 -8.79 17.64 21.14
C LYS A 92 -9.64 17.81 22.39
N LYS A 93 -10.09 19.05 22.63
CA LYS A 93 -11.04 19.35 23.70
C LYS A 93 -12.41 18.77 23.37
N GLU A 94 -13.17 18.51 24.42
CA GLU A 94 -14.60 18.22 24.28
C GLU A 94 -15.30 19.39 23.57
N ARG A 95 -16.25 19.07 22.70
CA ARG A 95 -17.05 20.06 21.99
C ARG A 95 -18.37 19.47 21.53
N LEU A 96 -19.34 20.33 21.31
CA LEU A 96 -20.57 19.96 20.61
C LEU A 96 -20.28 19.77 19.11
N GLY A 97 -20.87 18.72 18.55
CA GLY A 97 -20.94 18.46 17.13
C GLY A 97 -22.34 18.02 16.75
N ARG A 98 -22.48 17.42 15.57
CA ARG A 98 -23.76 16.92 15.06
C ARG A 98 -23.57 15.53 14.49
N ASN A 99 -24.61 14.71 14.63
CA ASN A 99 -24.67 13.44 13.92
C ASN A 99 -24.89 13.72 12.42
N PRO A 100 -24.00 13.29 11.50
CA PRO A 100 -24.14 13.56 10.07
C PRO A 100 -25.44 13.04 9.45
N ALA A 101 -26.02 11.96 9.98
CA ALA A 101 -27.25 11.35 9.46
C ALA A 101 -28.53 12.05 9.95
N THR A 102 -28.54 12.60 11.17
CA THR A 102 -29.75 13.14 11.81
C THR A 102 -29.70 14.65 12.11
N ASN A 103 -28.55 15.29 11.93
CA ASN A 103 -28.25 16.68 12.29
C ASN A 103 -28.49 17.07 13.76
N LYS A 104 -28.80 16.10 14.63
CA LYS A 104 -29.01 16.32 16.07
C LYS A 104 -27.68 16.63 16.77
N PRO A 105 -27.68 17.50 17.81
CA PRO A 105 -26.49 17.78 18.61
C PRO A 105 -25.95 16.52 19.29
N MET A 106 -24.62 16.40 19.36
CA MET A 106 -23.93 15.32 20.07
C MET A 106 -22.64 15.85 20.69
N VAL A 107 -22.31 15.40 21.90
CA VAL A 107 -21.03 15.72 22.55
C VAL A 107 -19.94 14.83 21.95
N LEU A 108 -18.85 15.44 21.48
CA LEU A 108 -17.64 14.73 21.09
C LEU A 108 -16.64 14.84 22.23
N SER A 109 -16.33 13.71 22.86
CA SER A 109 -15.43 13.63 24.01
C SER A 109 -14.01 14.10 23.70
N ALA A 110 -13.34 14.61 24.74
CA ALA A 110 -11.93 14.93 24.66
C ALA A 110 -11.10 13.69 24.32
N ARG A 111 -10.15 13.82 23.40
CA ARG A 111 -9.33 12.69 22.92
C ARG A 111 -7.97 13.13 22.39
N LYS A 112 -7.02 12.21 22.35
CA LYS A 112 -5.76 12.39 21.60
C LYS A 112 -5.98 11.97 20.14
N VAL A 113 -5.39 12.70 19.21
CA VAL A 113 -5.37 12.35 17.79
C VAL A 113 -3.94 12.45 17.26
N ILE A 114 -3.58 11.54 16.36
CA ILE A 114 -2.33 11.62 15.60
C ILE A 114 -2.56 12.49 14.38
N VAL A 115 -1.66 13.45 14.12
CA VAL A 115 -1.66 14.27 12.92
C VAL A 115 -0.33 14.10 12.21
N PHE A 116 -0.35 13.63 10.97
CA PHE A 116 0.82 13.64 10.11
C PHE A 116 1.01 15.02 9.46
N LYS A 117 2.25 15.51 9.48
CA LYS A 117 2.66 16.73 8.79
C LYS A 117 3.78 16.38 7.81
N CYS A 118 3.51 16.46 6.52
CA CYS A 118 4.50 16.22 5.47
C CYS A 118 5.68 17.20 5.60
N SER A 119 6.89 16.71 5.37
CA SER A 119 8.08 17.56 5.27
C SER A 119 7.98 18.50 4.05
N GLY A 120 8.77 19.58 4.05
CA GLY A 120 8.90 20.43 2.87
C GLY A 120 9.45 19.65 1.66
N GLN A 121 10.44 18.78 1.88
CA GLN A 121 11.05 17.94 0.84
C GLN A 121 10.04 16.98 0.20
N LEU A 122 9.19 16.33 1.01
CA LEU A 122 8.16 15.41 0.50
C LEU A 122 7.10 16.18 -0.30
N LYS A 123 6.65 17.35 0.19
CA LYS A 123 5.71 18.20 -0.55
C LYS A 123 6.26 18.61 -1.90
N LYS A 124 7.52 19.07 -1.92
CA LYS A 124 8.27 19.41 -3.13
C LYS A 124 8.33 18.26 -4.12
N SER A 125 8.73 17.07 -3.65
CA SER A 125 8.77 15.86 -4.48
C SER A 125 7.42 15.43 -5.04
N ILE A 126 6.31 15.69 -4.35
CA ILE A 126 4.96 15.36 -4.83
C ILE A 126 4.46 16.39 -5.85
N ASN A 127 4.82 17.66 -5.66
CA ASN A 127 4.35 18.77 -6.50
C ASN A 127 5.31 19.12 -7.64
N ASN A 128 6.46 18.44 -7.76
CA ASN A 128 7.55 18.74 -8.69
C ASN A 128 8.08 20.19 -8.56
N GLN A 129 8.24 20.66 -7.32
CA GLN A 129 8.68 22.03 -6.97
C GLN A 129 9.92 22.02 -6.08
#